data_AF-A0A945WZY0-F1
#
_entry.id   AF-A0A945WZY0-F1
#
_cell.length_a   1.000
_cell.length_b   1.000
_cell.length_c   1.000
_cell.angle_alpha   90.00
_cell.angle_beta   90.00
_cell.angle_gamma   90.00
#
_symmetry.space_group_name_H-M   'P 1'
#
loop_
_entity.id
_entity.type
_entity.pdbx_description
1 polymer ?
#
loop_
_entity_poly.entity_id
_entity_poly.type
_entity_poly.pdbx_seq_one_letter_code
_entity_poly.pdbx_strand_id
1 'polypeptide(L)'
;MRRLLTCMSVFVVAATWAADPEVRFVAVDLWSDSGDRPLAAYQVDIRYDARRVRVVGVEGGDHAAFVDPPHYDPKGMAGGRITLAAFSAVRDLPTGKARLARLHLQVEGKAVPELNVELVTAGTATGSRIEVDLSLEPMKGERGK
;
A
#
# COMPACT_ATOMS: atom_id res chain seq x y z
N MET A 1 -63.73 -12.84 46.61
CA MET A 1 -63.23 -11.92 45.57
C MET A 1 -61.73 -11.76 45.74
N ARG A 2 -60.90 -12.33 44.85
CA ARG A 2 -59.44 -12.28 44.94
C ARG A 2 -58.91 -11.94 43.55
N ARG A 3 -58.54 -10.67 43.33
CA ARG A 3 -58.00 -10.19 42.05
C ARG A 3 -56.51 -10.51 42.01
N LEU A 4 -56.08 -11.40 41.11
CA LEU A 4 -54.67 -11.54 40.73
C LEU A 4 -54.32 -10.37 39.81
N LEU A 5 -53.36 -9.53 40.22
CA LEU A 5 -52.67 -8.60 39.33
C LEU A 5 -51.51 -9.34 38.68
N THR A 6 -51.60 -9.58 37.38
CA THR A 6 -50.47 -10.05 36.56
C THR A 6 -49.62 -8.84 36.21
N CYS A 7 -48.40 -8.78 36.75
CA CYS A 7 -47.42 -7.75 36.42
C CYS A 7 -46.75 -8.12 35.10
N MET A 8 -47.01 -7.36 34.03
CA MET A 8 -46.43 -7.60 32.71
C MET A 8 -45.08 -6.86 32.63
N SER A 9 -43.97 -7.59 32.75
CA SER A 9 -42.63 -7.01 32.62
C SER A 9 -42.31 -6.72 31.16
N VAL A 10 -42.10 -5.45 30.83
CA VAL A 10 -41.63 -5.01 29.50
C VAL A 10 -40.09 -5.08 29.50
N PHE A 11 -39.53 -5.97 28.68
CA PHE A 11 -38.10 -5.96 28.37
C PHE A 11 -37.83 -4.97 27.23
N VAL A 12 -37.12 -3.88 27.54
CA VAL A 12 -36.55 -2.99 26.53
C VAL A 12 -35.22 -3.59 26.08
N VAL A 13 -35.16 -4.13 24.86
CA VAL A 13 -33.90 -4.50 24.22
C VAL A 13 -33.32 -3.23 23.61
N ALA A 14 -32.28 -2.68 24.24
CA ALA A 14 -31.48 -1.62 23.62
C ALA A 14 -30.68 -2.24 22.47
N ALA A 15 -31.08 -1.96 21.23
CA ALA A 15 -30.28 -2.28 20.06
C ALA A 15 -29.01 -1.41 20.08
N THR A 16 -27.87 -2.00 20.44
CA THR A 16 -26.57 -1.37 20.23
C THR A 16 -26.29 -1.34 18.73
N TRP A 17 -26.44 -0.17 18.11
CA TRP A 17 -25.91 0.06 16.78
C TRP A 17 -24.38 -0.03 16.87
N ALA A 18 -23.80 -1.08 16.29
CA ALA A 18 -22.37 -1.09 16.03
C ALA A 18 -22.08 0.01 15.01
N ALA A 19 -21.22 0.96 15.35
CA ALA A 19 -20.72 1.92 14.37
C ALA A 19 -19.99 1.14 13.27
N ASP A 20 -20.24 1.48 12.00
CA ASP A 20 -19.52 0.87 10.89
C ASP A 20 -18.01 1.07 11.09
N PRO A 21 -17.18 0.05 10.77
CA PRO A 21 -15.74 0.18 10.86
C PRO A 21 -15.30 1.35 9.96
N GLU A 22 -14.63 2.33 10.53
CA GLU A 22 -14.13 3.50 9.82
C GLU A 22 -13.16 3.06 8.72
N VAL A 23 -13.54 3.17 7.45
CA VAL A 23 -12.67 2.85 6.31
C VAL A 23 -12.05 4.14 5.78
N ARG A 24 -10.74 4.14 5.55
CA ARG A 24 -10.03 5.26 4.94
C ARG A 24 -9.14 4.83 3.79
N PHE A 25 -8.93 5.74 2.85
CA PHE A 25 -8.02 5.54 1.73
C PHE A 25 -6.80 6.44 1.90
N VAL A 26 -5.62 5.85 1.77
CA VAL A 26 -4.35 6.56 1.83
C VAL A 26 -3.44 6.10 0.71
N ALA A 27 -2.54 6.97 0.28
CA ALA A 27 -1.51 6.65 -0.70
C ALA A 27 -0.13 6.63 -0.04
N VAL A 28 0.71 5.67 -0.44
CA VAL A 28 2.10 5.53 0.00
C VAL A 28 2.98 5.43 -1.24
N ASP A 29 3.98 6.30 -1.31
CA ASP A 29 4.95 6.34 -2.39
C ASP A 29 6.13 5.40 -2.05
N LEU A 30 6.50 4.56 -3.01
CA LEU A 30 7.72 3.78 -3.00
C LEU A 30 8.82 4.60 -3.69
N TRP A 31 9.85 4.94 -2.92
CA TRP A 31 11.03 5.64 -3.40
C TRP A 31 12.23 4.71 -3.47
N SER A 32 13.06 4.92 -4.50
CA SER A 32 14.41 4.38 -4.59
C SER A 32 15.43 5.51 -4.54
N ASP A 33 16.63 5.23 -4.04
CA ASP A 33 17.84 6.00 -4.32
C ASP A 33 18.94 5.06 -4.86
N SER A 34 19.31 5.22 -6.12
CA SER A 34 20.37 4.42 -6.76
C SER A 34 21.75 5.10 -6.77
N GLY A 35 21.86 6.31 -6.19
CA GLY A 35 23.06 7.14 -6.26
C GLY A 35 23.36 7.56 -7.70
N ASP A 36 24.59 7.36 -8.16
CA ASP A 36 25.01 7.68 -9.53
C ASP A 36 24.75 6.55 -10.54
N ARG A 37 24.15 5.43 -10.11
CA ARG A 37 23.93 4.25 -10.95
C ARG A 37 22.55 4.29 -11.62
N PRO A 38 22.46 4.13 -12.94
CA PRO A 38 21.17 4.11 -13.63
C PRO A 38 20.38 2.85 -13.29
N LEU A 39 19.18 3.04 -12.75
CA LEU A 39 18.27 1.94 -12.41
C LEU A 39 17.42 1.55 -13.61
N ALA A 40 17.67 0.36 -14.17
CA ALA A 40 16.92 -0.17 -15.31
C ALA A 40 15.86 -1.18 -14.90
N ALA A 41 16.06 -1.92 -13.81
CA ALA A 41 15.12 -2.93 -13.35
C ALA A 41 15.12 -3.01 -11.84
N TYR A 42 13.95 -3.30 -11.26
CA TYR A 42 13.82 -3.59 -9.83
C TYR A 42 12.76 -4.65 -9.58
N GLN A 43 12.91 -5.33 -8.44
CA GLN A 43 11.85 -6.09 -7.80
C GLN A 43 11.92 -5.85 -6.30
N VAL A 44 10.78 -5.58 -5.70
CA VAL A 44 10.63 -5.37 -4.26
C VAL A 44 9.48 -6.19 -3.69
N ASP A 45 9.61 -6.56 -2.42
CA ASP A 45 8.53 -7.12 -1.63
C ASP A 45 8.04 -6.07 -0.63
N ILE A 46 6.74 -5.80 -0.63
CA ILE A 46 6.09 -4.94 0.36
C ILE A 46 5.16 -5.80 1.22
N ARG A 47 5.37 -5.78 2.53
CA ARG A 47 4.57 -6.52 3.52
C ARG A 47 3.69 -5.56 4.33
N TYR A 48 2.48 -6.00 4.68
CA TYR A 48 1.47 -5.24 5.42
C TYR A 48 0.54 -6.16 6.22
N ASP A 49 -0.18 -5.62 7.21
CA ASP A 49 -1.21 -6.36 7.96
C ASP A 49 -2.47 -6.54 7.10
N ALA A 50 -2.63 -7.72 6.50
CA ALA A 50 -3.78 -8.07 5.65
C ALA A 50 -5.14 -8.02 6.37
N ARG A 51 -5.15 -7.99 7.71
CA ARG A 51 -6.39 -7.85 8.48
C ARG A 51 -6.90 -6.41 8.52
N ARG A 52 -6.04 -5.44 8.19
CA ARG A 52 -6.34 -4.01 8.29
C ARG A 52 -6.06 -3.23 7.03
N VAL A 53 -5.19 -3.73 6.16
CA VAL A 53 -4.74 -3.03 4.96
C VAL A 53 -5.04 -3.89 3.75
N ARG A 54 -5.65 -3.27 2.74
CA ARG A 54 -5.81 -3.82 1.39
C ARG A 54 -5.14 -2.88 0.42
N VAL A 55 -4.26 -3.40 -0.44
CA VAL A 55 -3.79 -2.66 -1.60
C VAL A 55 -4.92 -2.68 -2.64
N VAL A 56 -5.41 -1.51 -3.02
CA VAL A 56 -6.56 -1.34 -3.93
C VAL A 56 -6.17 -0.71 -5.27
N GLY A 57 -4.93 -0.26 -5.41
CA GLY A 57 -4.39 0.24 -6.66
C GLY A 57 -2.88 0.44 -6.59
N VAL A 58 -2.24 0.43 -7.76
CA VAL A 58 -0.82 0.72 -7.93
C VAL A 58 -0.66 1.64 -9.14
N GLU A 59 0.01 2.77 -8.95
CA GLU A 59 0.45 3.66 -10.04
C GLU A 59 1.95 3.51 -10.26
N GLY A 60 2.43 3.89 -11.44
CA GLY A 60 3.85 4.00 -11.72
C GLY A 60 4.52 5.19 -11.04
N GLY A 61 5.81 5.32 -11.32
CA GLY A 61 6.72 6.31 -10.81
C GLY A 61 6.59 7.71 -11.43
N ASP A 62 7.54 8.57 -11.10
CA ASP A 62 7.67 9.93 -11.67
C ASP A 62 8.58 9.98 -12.89
N HIS A 63 9.56 9.08 -12.98
CA HIS A 63 10.46 8.97 -14.12
C HIS A 63 9.79 8.26 -15.30
N ALA A 64 10.03 8.73 -16.54
CA ALA A 64 9.45 8.15 -17.76
C ALA A 64 9.75 6.64 -17.92
N ALA A 65 10.90 6.20 -17.41
CA ALA A 65 11.30 4.79 -17.40
C ALA A 65 10.35 3.87 -16.61
N PHE A 66 9.64 4.41 -15.62
CA PHE A 66 8.77 3.67 -14.70
C PHE A 66 7.37 4.30 -14.58
N VAL A 67 6.93 5.08 -15.59
CA VAL A 67 5.64 5.78 -15.55
C VAL A 67 4.44 4.82 -15.54
N ASP A 68 4.59 3.67 -16.20
CA ASP A 68 3.58 2.63 -16.18
C ASP A 68 3.61 1.88 -14.84
N PRO A 69 2.44 1.43 -14.33
CA PRO A 69 2.40 0.64 -13.10
C PRO A 69 3.29 -0.60 -13.18
N PRO A 70 4.07 -0.91 -12.13
CA PRO A 70 4.86 -2.14 -12.10
C PRO A 70 3.96 -3.37 -12.17
N HIS A 71 4.52 -4.45 -12.71
CA HIS A 71 3.87 -5.75 -12.62
C HIS A 71 3.84 -6.23 -11.17
N TYR A 72 2.77 -6.95 -10.80
CA TYR A 72 2.64 -7.52 -9.46
C TYR A 72 1.90 -8.86 -9.49
N ASP A 73 2.13 -9.69 -8.47
CA ASP A 73 1.39 -10.95 -8.27
C ASP A 73 0.16 -10.71 -7.38
N PRO A 74 -1.08 -10.77 -7.91
CA PRO A 74 -2.28 -10.57 -7.11
C PRO A 74 -2.49 -11.64 -6.04
N LYS A 75 -1.92 -12.85 -6.21
CA LYS A 75 -2.10 -13.95 -5.25
C LYS A 75 -1.41 -13.69 -3.92
N GLY A 76 -0.29 -12.97 -3.94
CA GLY A 76 0.43 -12.58 -2.72
C GLY A 76 -0.40 -11.67 -1.80
N MET A 77 -1.30 -10.86 -2.38
CA MET A 77 -1.98 -9.79 -1.67
C MET A 77 -2.92 -10.30 -0.56
N ALA A 78 -3.48 -11.50 -0.72
CA ALA A 78 -4.30 -12.13 0.31
C ALA A 78 -3.51 -12.45 1.59
N GLY A 79 -2.19 -12.65 1.48
CA GLY A 79 -1.30 -12.96 2.60
C GLY A 79 -0.60 -11.75 3.22
N GLY A 80 -0.94 -10.52 2.83
CA GLY A 80 -0.28 -9.32 3.36
C GLY A 80 1.07 -9.03 2.71
N ARG A 81 1.26 -9.48 1.47
CA ARG A 81 2.47 -9.23 0.68
C ARG A 81 2.10 -8.85 -0.74
N ILE A 82 2.75 -7.82 -1.28
CA ILE A 82 2.73 -7.53 -2.71
C ILE A 82 4.16 -7.48 -3.23
N THR A 83 4.44 -8.24 -4.29
CA THR A 83 5.70 -8.17 -5.01
C THR A 83 5.51 -7.22 -6.17
N LEU A 84 6.30 -6.15 -6.26
CA LEU A 84 6.30 -5.21 -7.39
C LEU A 84 7.58 -5.39 -8.20
N ALA A 85 7.46 -5.47 -9.53
CA ALA A 85 8.60 -5.53 -10.43
C ALA A 85 8.36 -4.70 -11.69
N ALA A 86 9.39 -3.98 -12.11
CA ALA A 86 9.41 -3.31 -13.40
C ALA A 86 10.82 -3.31 -13.98
N PHE A 87 10.90 -3.18 -15.30
CA PHE A 87 12.14 -2.90 -16.00
C PHE A 87 11.89 -1.93 -17.15
N SER A 88 12.95 -1.24 -17.57
CA SER A 88 12.94 -0.33 -18.70
C SER A 88 14.20 -0.50 -19.53
N ALA A 89 14.03 -0.44 -20.85
CA ALA A 89 15.11 -0.50 -21.83
C ALA A 89 15.39 0.87 -22.48
N VAL A 90 14.78 1.95 -21.97
CA VAL A 90 15.05 3.29 -22.46
C VAL A 90 16.48 3.71 -22.12
N ARG A 91 17.00 4.69 -22.86
CA ARG A 91 18.35 5.22 -22.61
C ARG A 91 18.43 6.12 -21.39
N ASP A 92 17.38 6.89 -21.15
CA ASP A 92 17.27 7.83 -20.04
C ASP A 92 16.67 7.10 -18.83
N LEU A 93 17.53 6.72 -17.88
CA LEU A 93 17.18 5.93 -16.71
C LEU A 93 17.39 6.76 -15.45
N PRO A 94 16.56 6.60 -14.42
CA PRO A 94 16.72 7.38 -13.19
C PRO A 94 18.02 7.00 -12.49
N THR A 95 18.70 8.04 -12.02
CA THR A 95 19.77 8.00 -11.03
C THR A 95 19.32 8.76 -9.80
N GLY A 96 19.85 8.41 -8.63
CA GLY A 96 19.52 9.08 -7.38
C GLY A 96 18.10 8.76 -6.93
N LYS A 97 17.49 9.71 -6.21
CA LYS A 97 16.14 9.55 -5.69
C LYS A 97 15.08 9.66 -6.79
N ALA A 98 14.24 8.63 -6.92
CA ALA A 98 13.11 8.58 -7.85
C ALA A 98 11.93 7.82 -7.24
N ARG A 99 10.69 8.22 -7.56
CA ARG A 99 9.50 7.47 -7.15
C ARG A 99 9.31 6.34 -8.14
N LEU A 100 9.26 5.11 -7.65
CA LEU A 100 9.07 3.91 -8.47
C LEU A 100 7.61 3.55 -8.65
N ALA A 101 6.81 3.75 -7.60
CA ALA A 101 5.39 3.43 -7.62
C ALA A 101 4.64 4.21 -6.55
N ARG A 102 3.32 4.25 -6.66
CA ARG A 102 2.41 4.66 -5.59
C ARG A 102 1.41 3.55 -5.30
N LEU A 103 1.33 3.14 -4.04
CA LEU A 103 0.34 2.19 -3.56
C LEU A 103 -0.86 2.94 -3.01
N HIS A 104 -2.04 2.59 -3.49
CA HIS A 104 -3.32 3.02 -2.92
C HIS A 104 -3.80 1.97 -1.95
N LEU A 105 -4.02 2.37 -0.70
CA LEU A 105 -4.36 1.50 0.40
C LEU A 105 -5.76 1.83 0.91
N GLN A 106 -6.59 0.81 1.07
CA GLN A 106 -7.75 0.86 1.95
C GLN A 106 -7.32 0.37 3.33
N VAL A 107 -7.59 1.17 4.36
CA VAL A 107 -7.22 0.88 5.75
C VAL A 107 -8.46 0.82 6.62
N GLU A 108 -8.57 -0.24 7.41
CA GLU A 108 -9.65 -0.46 8.37
C GLU A 108 -9.32 0.18 9.73
N GLY A 109 -10.26 0.96 10.25
CA GLY A 109 -10.18 1.69 11.50
C GLY A 109 -9.18 2.85 11.48
N LYS A 110 -8.75 3.24 12.68
CA LYS A 110 -7.83 4.37 12.89
C LYS A 110 -6.34 3.99 12.78
N ALA A 111 -6.02 2.71 12.58
CA ALA A 111 -4.66 2.19 12.63
C ALA A 111 -3.78 2.74 11.50
N VAL A 112 -2.66 3.38 11.83
CA VAL A 112 -1.67 3.81 10.82
C VAL A 112 -1.17 2.55 10.09
N PRO A 113 -1.21 2.51 8.75
CA PRO A 113 -0.79 1.31 8.04
C PRO A 113 0.73 1.15 8.21
N GLU A 114 1.12 0.03 8.80
CA GLU A 114 2.52 -0.37 8.91
C GLU A 114 2.89 -1.18 7.67
N LEU A 115 3.83 -0.66 6.88
CA LEU A 115 4.37 -1.33 5.70
C LEU A 115 5.87 -1.51 5.88
N ASN A 116 6.39 -2.63 5.38
CA ASN A 116 7.82 -2.86 5.26
C ASN A 116 8.17 -3.17 3.80
N VAL A 117 9.26 -2.58 3.30
CA VAL A 117 9.77 -2.82 1.95
C VAL A 117 11.11 -3.53 2.02
N GLU A 118 11.27 -4.54 1.16
CA GLU A 118 12.51 -5.30 0.99
C GLU A 118 12.92 -5.29 -0.48
N LEU A 119 14.18 -4.95 -0.76
CA LEU A 119 14.75 -5.09 -2.10
C LEU A 119 14.99 -6.57 -2.38
N VAL A 120 14.36 -7.10 -3.44
CA VAL A 120 14.65 -8.45 -3.93
C VAL A 120 15.83 -8.40 -4.90
N THR A 121 15.77 -7.49 -5.88
CA THR A 121 16.86 -7.22 -6.82
C THR A 121 16.72 -5.85 -7.47
N ALA A 122 17.84 -5.27 -7.89
CA ALA A 122 17.89 -4.11 -8.77
C ALA A 122 19.05 -4.26 -9.75
N GLY A 123 18.91 -3.69 -10.95
CA GLY A 123 19.90 -3.84 -12.01
C GLY A 123 19.97 -2.67 -12.98
N THR A 124 21.13 -2.55 -13.62
CA THR A 124 21.41 -1.61 -14.70
C THR A 124 20.95 -2.16 -16.07
N ALA A 125 21.03 -1.35 -17.12
CA ALA A 125 20.62 -1.73 -18.47
C ALA A 125 21.41 -2.93 -19.04
N THR A 126 22.59 -3.23 -18.50
CA THR A 126 23.41 -4.38 -18.91
C THR A 126 23.13 -5.65 -18.09
N GLY A 127 22.16 -5.62 -17.18
CA GLY A 127 21.85 -6.72 -16.28
C GLY A 127 22.76 -6.83 -15.06
N SER A 128 23.68 -5.88 -14.86
CA SER A 128 24.54 -5.86 -13.67
C SER A 128 23.72 -5.47 -12.44
N ARG A 129 23.79 -6.27 -11.38
CA ARG A 129 23.09 -6.02 -10.11
C ARG A 129 23.65 -4.79 -9.41
N ILE A 130 22.78 -3.99 -8.81
CA ILE A 130 23.12 -2.83 -7.99
C ILE A 130 22.37 -2.86 -6.66
N GLU A 131 22.96 -2.22 -5.66
CA GLU A 131 22.26 -1.89 -4.43
C GLU A 131 21.45 -0.61 -4.62
N VAL A 132 20.29 -0.52 -3.99
CA VAL A 132 19.38 0.62 -4.07
C VAL A 132 18.76 0.80 -2.69
N ASP A 133 18.79 2.02 -2.17
CA ASP A 133 18.10 2.34 -0.93
C ASP A 133 16.61 2.51 -1.20
N LEU A 134 15.76 1.89 -0.39
CA LEU A 134 14.32 1.94 -0.54
C LEU A 134 13.68 2.63 0.65
N SER A 135 12.63 3.41 0.38
CA SER A 135 11.80 3.99 1.43
C SER A 135 10.33 4.05 1.01
N LEU A 136 9.47 3.98 2.03
CA LEU A 136 8.03 4.17 1.89
C LEU A 136 7.66 5.48 2.58
N GLU A 137 7.04 6.40 1.85
CA GLU A 137 6.63 7.69 2.37
C GLU A 137 5.13 7.89 2.14
N PRO A 138 4.34 8.33 3.14
CA PRO A 138 2.96 8.74 2.91
C PRO A 138 2.92 9.83 1.83
N MET A 139 2.00 9.71 0.87
CA MET A 139 1.81 10.73 -0.14
C MET A 139 1.47 12.06 0.56
N LYS A 140 2.34 13.06 0.42
CA LYS A 140 2.02 14.43 0.83
C LYS A 140 0.97 14.94 -0.14
N GLY A 141 -0.27 15.09 0.33
CA GLY A 141 -1.35 15.60 -0.51
C GLY A 141 -1.01 16.96 -1.09
N GLU A 142 -1.26 17.15 -2.39
CA GLU A 142 -1.68 18.46 -2.84
C GLU A 142 -2.95 18.79 -2.05
N ARG A 143 -2.89 19.82 -1.20
CA ARG A 143 -4.10 20.39 -0.63
C ARG A 143 -4.93 20.88 -1.81
N GLY A 144 -5.94 20.11 -2.20
CA GLY A 144 -6.96 20.56 -3.13
C GLY A 144 -7.44 21.93 -2.66
N LYS A 145 -7.34 22.90 -3.58
CA LYS A 145 -7.95 24.22 -3.41
C LYS A 145 -9.47 24.12 -3.39
#